data_AF-A0A2H5ZQM1-F1
#
_entry.id   AF-A0A2H5ZQM1-F1
#
_cell.length_a   1.000
_cell.length_b   1.000
_cell.length_c   1.000
_cell.angle_alpha   90.00
_cell.angle_beta   90.00
_cell.angle_gamma   90.00
#
_symmetry.space_group_name_H-M   'P 1'
#
loop_
_entity.id
_entity.type
_entity.pdbx_description
1 polymer ?
#
loop_
_entity_poly.entity_id
_entity_poly.type
_entity_poly.pdbx_seq_one_letter_code
_entity_poly.pdbx_strand_id
1 'polypeptide(L)' 'MDKVVLILHFVLAAAAVGLVLLQGPKGEGLGAIGGSARLFHGPRPREIFFTRTTAVVAVLFALTSTYLAFVR' A
#
# COMPACT_ATOMS: atom_id res chain seq x y z
N MET A 1 -24.18 -7.24 -8.18
CA MET A 1 -23.18 -7.05 -7.10
C MET A 1 -21.88 -6.45 -7.65
N ASP A 2 -21.55 -6.69 -8.90
CA ASP A 2 -20.33 -6.24 -9.59
C ASP A 2 -20.02 -4.75 -9.51
N LYS A 3 -21.04 -3.90 -9.69
CA LYS A 3 -20.87 -2.44 -9.67
C LYS A 3 -20.35 -1.95 -8.32
N VAL A 4 -20.79 -2.58 -7.22
CA VAL A 4 -20.36 -2.23 -5.86
C VAL A 4 -18.89 -2.58 -5.66
N VAL A 5 -18.47 -3.77 -6.11
CA VAL A 5 -17.07 -4.21 -6.03
C VAL A 5 -16.17 -3.34 -6.89
N LEU A 6 -16.62 -2.94 -8.08
CA LEU A 6 -15.90 -1.99 -8.94
C LEU A 6 -15.71 -0.62 -8.29
N ILE A 7 -16.76 -0.07 -7.68
CA ILE A 7 -16.68 1.22 -6.96
C ILE A 7 -15.71 1.09 -5.78
N LEU A 8 -15.80 0.01 -5.00
CA LEU A 8 -14.88 -0.25 -3.88
C LEU A 8 -13.43 -0.36 -4.36
N HIS A 9 -13.19 -1.09 -5.45
CA HIS A 9 -11.86 -1.23 -6.04
C HIS A 9 -11.29 0.11 -6.48
N PHE A 10 -12.10 0.96 -7.12
CA PHE A 10 -11.70 2.30 -7.53
C PHE A 10 -11.31 3.18 -6.34
N VAL A 11 -12.09 3.14 -5.25
CA VAL A 11 -11.76 3.87 -4.01
C VAL A 11 -10.46 3.35 -3.39
N LEU A 12 -10.26 2.03 -3.33
CA LEU A 12 -9.02 1.43 -2.84
C LEU A 12 -7.81 1.83 -3.70
N ALA A 13 -7.97 1.89 -5.02
CA ALA A 13 -6.93 2.34 -5.94
C ALA A 13 -6.54 3.80 -5.67
N ALA A 14 -7.52 4.69 -5.57
CA ALA A 14 -7.29 6.10 -5.26
C ALA A 14 -6.64 6.28 -3.87
N ALA A 15 -7.09 5.53 -2.87
CA ALA A 15 -6.50 5.55 -1.53
C ALA A 15 -5.05 5.03 -1.53
N ALA A 16 -4.75 3.97 -2.27
CA ALA A 16 -3.40 3.43 -2.39
C ALA A 16 -2.46 4.48 -3.02
N VAL A 17 -2.86 5.10 -4.13
CA VAL A 17 -2.08 6.16 -4.78
C VAL A 17 -1.89 7.36 -3.85
N GLY A 18 -2.97 7.85 -3.23
CA GLY A 18 -2.91 8.97 -2.30
C GLY A 18 -1.97 8.71 -1.12
N LEU A 19 -2.08 7.53 -0.50
CA LEU A 19 -1.22 7.13 0.61
C LEU A 19 0.25 7.01 0.19
N VAL A 20 0.54 6.46 -0.99
CA VAL A 20 1.91 6.37 -1.50
C VAL A 20 2.50 7.76 -1.77
N LEU A 21 1.72 8.69 -2.33
CA LEU A 21 2.16 10.08 -2.55
C LEU A 21 2.42 10.83 -1.24
N LEU A 22 1.67 10.51 -0.17
CA LEU A 22 1.88 11.05 1.18
C LEU A 22 3.14 10.49 1.86
N GLN A 23 3.67 9.36 1.41
CA GLN A 23 4.92 8.80 1.94
C GLN A 23 6.13 9.55 1.38
N GLY A 24 6.91 10.18 2.25
CA GLY A 24 8.19 10.77 1.87
C GLY A 24 9.20 9.74 1.36
N PRO A 25 10.20 10.15 0.57
CA PRO A 25 11.23 9.25 0.06
C PRO A 25 12.00 8.62 1.22
N LYS A 26 11.91 7.30 1.34
CA LYS A 26 12.67 6.50 2.30
C LYS A 26 14.01 6.16 1.65
N GLY A 27 15.12 6.56 2.27
CA GLY A 27 16.47 6.30 1.74
C GLY A 27 16.92 4.83 1.84
N GLU A 28 16.05 3.91 2.23
CA GLU A 28 16.33 2.47 2.32
C GLU A 28 16.20 1.76 0.95
N GLY A 29 15.51 2.40 -0.01
CA GLY A 29 15.38 1.94 -1.40
C GLY A 29 14.92 0.49 -1.54
N LEU A 30 15.43 -0.19 -2.57
CA LEU A 30 15.22 -1.63 -2.79
C LEU A 30 15.99 -2.50 -1.78
N GLY A 31 17.00 -1.96 -1.10
CA GLY A 31 17.77 -2.69 -0.07
C GLY A 31 16.94 -3.03 1.17
N ALA A 32 15.81 -2.34 1.37
CA ALA A 32 14.83 -2.69 2.41
C ALA A 32 14.08 -4.00 2.11
N ILE A 33 14.04 -4.44 0.85
CA ILE A 33 13.39 -5.70 0.44
C ILE A 33 14.26 -6.85 0.96
N GLY A 34 13.87 -7.42 2.10
CA GLY A 34 14.65 -8.42 2.84
C GLY A 34 15.00 -8.02 4.28
N GLY A 35 14.72 -6.78 4.67
CA GLY A 35 14.88 -6.29 6.05
C GLY A 35 16.33 -5.97 6.47
N SER A 36 17.29 -6.13 5.56
CA SER A 36 18.73 -5.95 5.84
C SER A 36 19.21 -4.50 5.72
N ALA A 37 18.59 -3.67 4.87
CA ALA A 37 18.90 -2.24 4.86
C ALA A 37 17.98 -1.52 5.85
N ARG A 38 18.57 -1.03 6.95
CA ARG A 38 17.98 -0.01 7.80
C ARG A 38 18.86 1.22 7.72
N LEU A 39 18.27 2.39 7.50
CA LEU A 39 18.99 3.66 7.67
C LEU A 39 19.55 3.74 9.10
N PHE A 40 20.71 4.39 9.28
CA PHE A 40 21.31 4.62 10.62
C PHE A 40 20.39 5.36 11.60
N HIS A 41 19.28 5.92 11.11
CA HIS A 41 18.16 6.44 11.90
C HIS A 41 16.97 5.50 11.82
N GLY A 42 16.47 5.04 12.97
CA GLY A 42 15.27 4.19 13.03
C GLY A 42 13.99 4.91 12.56
N PRO A 43 12.96 4.15 12.14
CA PRO A 43 11.73 4.72 11.60
C PRO A 43 10.98 5.53 12.65
N ARG A 44 10.50 6.72 12.27
CA ARG A 44 9.70 7.58 13.13
C ARG A 44 8.29 7.00 13.30
N PRO A 45 7.59 7.24 14.43
CA PRO A 45 6.23 6.73 14.66
C PRO A 45 5.24 7.05 13.53
N ARG A 46 5.34 8.25 12.94
CA ARG A 46 4.53 8.67 11.77
C ARG A 46 4.79 7.79 10.54
N GLU A 47 6.04 7.48 10.24
CA GLU A 47 6.42 6.68 9.07
C GLU A 47 5.93 5.23 9.23
N ILE A 48 5.99 4.68 10.45
CA ILE A 48 5.47 3.34 10.76
C ILE A 48 3.95 3.29 10.54
N PHE A 49 3.21 4.29 11.03
CA PHE A 49 1.77 4.39 10.82
C PHE A 49 1.41 4.42 9.33
N PHE A 50 1.98 5.34 8.57
CA PHE A 50 1.72 5.44 7.13
C PHE A 50 2.08 4.16 6.38
N THR A 51 3.21 3.52 6.73
CA THR A 51 3.65 2.27 6.12
C THR A 51 2.67 1.13 6.40
N ARG A 52 2.21 0.98 7.65
CA ARG A 52 1.22 -0.06 8.01
C ARG A 52 -0.12 0.19 7.32
N THR A 53 -0.64 1.42 7.35
CA THR A 53 -1.91 1.76 6.71
C THR A 53 -1.87 1.51 5.22
N THR A 54 -0.78 1.90 4.56
CA THR A 54 -0.61 1.67 3.12
C THR A 54 -0.46 0.19 2.79
N ALA A 55 0.23 -0.58 3.62
CA ALA A 55 0.34 -2.03 3.44
C ALA A 55 -1.05 -2.71 3.49
N VAL A 56 -1.89 -2.33 4.46
CA VAL A 56 -3.26 -2.87 4.55
C VAL A 56 -4.08 -2.50 3.31
N VAL A 57 -4.05 -1.23 2.89
CA VAL A 57 -4.79 -0.77 1.69
C VAL A 57 -4.28 -1.46 0.42
N ALA A 58 -2.96 -1.62 0.28
CA ALA A 58 -2.36 -2.30 -0.87
C ALA A 58 -2.76 -3.77 -0.95
N VAL A 59 -2.80 -4.49 0.18
CA VAL A 59 -3.26 -5.89 0.22
C VAL A 59 -4.74 -5.99 -0.16
N LEU A 60 -5.60 -5.12 0.38
CA LEU A 60 -7.03 -5.09 0.02
C LEU A 60 -7.24 -4.77 -1.46
N PHE A 61 -6.47 -3.81 -2.00
CA PHE A 61 -6.48 -3.49 -3.43
C PHE A 61 -6.08 -4.70 -4.27
N ALA A 62 -4.99 -5.39 -3.92
CA ALA A 62 -4.51 -6.56 -4.64
C ALA A 62 -5.51 -7.72 -4.61
N LEU A 63 -6.10 -8.02 -3.45
CA LEU A 63 -7.14 -9.05 -3.31
C LEU A 63 -8.36 -8.72 -4.17
N THR A 64 -8.81 -7.45 -4.13
CA THR A 64 -9.95 -7.01 -4.93
C THR A 64 -9.61 -7.07 -6.43
N SER A 65 -8.40 -6.70 -6.83
CA SER A 65 -7.92 -6.80 -8.22
C SER A 65 -7.93 -8.25 -8.71
N THR A 66 -7.41 -9.18 -7.90
CA THR A 66 -7.39 -10.61 -8.23
C THR A 66 -8.81 -11.16 -8.33
N TYR A 67 -9.69 -10.85 -7.38
CA TYR A 67 -11.09 -11.24 -7.44
C TYR A 67 -11.77 -10.74 -8.73
N LEU A 68 -11.58 -9.46 -9.06
CA LEU A 68 -12.20 -8.84 -10.23
C LEU A 68 -11.61 -9.33 -11.55
N ALA A 69 -10.37 -9.82 -11.56
CA ALA A 69 -9.71 -10.35 -12.75
C ALA A 69 -10.05 -11.81 -13.04
N PHE A 70 -10.31 -12.62 -12.01
CA PHE A 70 -10.51 -14.07 -12.16
C PHE A 70 -11.96 -14.54 -11.95
N VAL A 71 -12.72 -13.89 -11.06
CA VAL A 71 -14.06 -14.38 -10.64
C VAL A 71 -15.19 -13.63 -11.33
N ARG A 72 -14.97 -12.36 -11.68
CA ARG A 72 -15.90 -11.54 -12.46
C ARG A 72 -15.58 -11.67 -13.95
#